data_AF-A0A7K0ZTT9-F1
#
_entry.id   AF-A0A7K0ZTT9-F1
#
_cell.length_a   1.000
_cell.length_b   1.000
_cell.length_c   1.000
_cell.angle_alpha   90.00
_cell.angle_beta   90.00
_cell.angle_gamma   90.00
#
_symmetry.space_group_name_H-M   'P 1'
#
loop_
_entity.id
_entity.type
_entity.pdbx_description
1 polymer ?
#
loop_
_entity_poly.entity_id
_entity_poly.type
_entity_poly.pdbx_seq_one_letter_code
_entity_poly.pdbx_strand_id
1 'polypeptide(L)'
;MSAVYEPLIDHGDIDGLVRLVDDYCSSRNWAQLLALRNACKAATQTGRQLWPVSTLAEYRLALLAPAETAAQVLGEDAGRFTIGPLTEVVAQHH
;
A
#
# COMPACT_ATOMS: atom_id res chain seq x y z
N MET A 1 -18.79 -5.11 8.30
CA MET A 1 -17.63 -5.76 8.93
C MET A 1 -16.54 -4.71 8.98
N SER A 2 -16.13 -4.26 10.16
CA SER A 2 -15.06 -3.28 10.31
C SER A 2 -13.76 -3.91 9.80
N ALA A 3 -13.02 -3.21 8.96
CA ALA A 3 -11.79 -3.71 8.39
C ALA A 3 -10.70 -3.74 9.48
N VAL A 4 -9.91 -4.81 9.50
CA VAL A 4 -8.91 -5.08 10.57
C VAL A 4 -7.91 -3.93 10.74
N TYR A 5 -7.66 -3.14 9.70
CA TYR A 5 -6.74 -2.00 9.72
C TYR A 5 -7.34 -0.71 10.30
N GLU A 6 -8.67 -0.57 10.43
CA GLU A 6 -9.30 0.66 10.93
C GLU A 6 -8.80 1.09 12.31
N PRO A 7 -8.79 0.22 13.34
CA PRO A 7 -8.24 0.61 14.64
C PRO A 7 -6.75 0.96 14.55
N LEU A 8 -5.97 0.29 13.71
CA LEU A 8 -4.54 0.58 13.57
C LEU A 8 -4.30 1.96 12.93
N ILE A 9 -5.12 2.34 11.95
CA ILE A 9 -5.11 3.68 11.34
C ILE A 9 -5.49 4.73 12.37
N ASP A 10 -6.50 4.47 13.19
CA ASP A 10 -6.96 5.41 14.20
C ASP A 10 -5.89 5.71 15.26
N HIS A 11 -5.16 4.69 15.70
CA HIS A 11 -4.05 4.83 16.65
C HIS A 11 -2.73 5.28 15.99
N GLY A 12 -2.66 5.29 14.66
CA GLY A 12 -1.41 5.56 13.95
C GLY A 12 -0.34 4.48 14.15
N ASP A 13 -0.75 3.23 14.37
CA ASP A 13 0.14 2.10 14.63
C ASP A 13 0.83 1.64 13.33
N ILE A 14 1.91 2.32 12.97
CA ILE A 14 2.69 2.00 11.78
C ILE A 14 3.23 0.57 11.83
N ASP A 15 3.70 0.10 12.97
CA ASP A 15 4.27 -1.24 13.10
C ASP A 15 3.20 -2.33 12.88
N GLY A 16 2.00 -2.14 13.43
CA GLY A 16 0.87 -3.02 13.18
C GLY A 16 0.45 -3.03 11.71
N LEU A 17 0.41 -1.85 11.09
CA LEU A 17 0.06 -1.72 9.68
C LEU A 17 1.12 -2.34 8.73
N VAL A 18 2.41 -2.21 9.05
CA VAL A 18 3.49 -2.86 8.28
C VAL A 18 3.37 -4.38 8.35
N ARG A 19 3.07 -4.94 9.52
CA ARG A 19 2.81 -6.39 9.65
C ARG A 19 1.63 -6.83 8.80
N LEU A 20 0.54 -6.05 8.76
CA LEU A 20 -0.59 -6.34 7.87
C LEU A 20 -0.20 -6.30 6.39
N VAL A 21 0.66 -5.37 5.97
CA VAL A 21 1.18 -5.35 4.58
C VAL A 21 1.91 -6.65 4.28
N ASP A 22 2.81 -7.10 5.16
CA ASP A 22 3.57 -8.34 4.97
C ASP A 22 2.66 -9.58 4.97
N ASP A 23 1.63 -9.62 5.83
CA ASP A 23 0.63 -10.69 5.87
C ASP A 23 -0.21 -10.77 4.58
N TYR A 24 -0.66 -9.62 4.07
CA TYR A 24 -1.38 -9.57 2.79
C TYR A 24 -0.49 -9.95 1.62
N CYS A 25 0.78 -9.57 1.61
CA CYS A 25 1.73 -10.02 0.60
C CYS A 25 1.94 -11.55 0.66
N SER A 26 2.14 -12.08 1.86
CA SER A 26 2.39 -13.52 2.08
C SER A 26 1.20 -14.38 1.67
N SER A 27 -0.01 -13.92 1.96
CA SER A 27 -1.27 -14.58 1.57
C SER A 27 -1.74 -14.24 0.15
N ARG A 28 -1.02 -13.36 -0.57
CA ARG A 28 -1.41 -12.81 -1.88
C ARG A 28 -2.79 -12.17 -1.90
N ASN A 29 -3.19 -11.55 -0.78
CA ASN A 29 -4.47 -10.88 -0.65
C ASN A 29 -4.40 -9.43 -1.16
N TRP A 30 -4.27 -9.30 -2.48
CA TRP A 30 -4.03 -8.01 -3.12
C TRP A 30 -5.19 -7.02 -2.97
N ALA A 31 -6.42 -7.51 -2.92
CA ALA A 31 -7.60 -6.67 -2.71
C ALA A 31 -7.56 -5.97 -1.34
N GLN A 32 -7.18 -6.70 -0.28
CA GLN A 32 -7.05 -6.12 1.06
C GLN A 32 -5.84 -5.17 1.15
N LEU A 33 -4.72 -5.52 0.51
CA LEU A 33 -3.55 -4.64 0.45
C LEU A 33 -3.87 -3.31 -0.26
N LEU A 34 -4.62 -3.34 -1.36
CA LEU A 34 -5.06 -2.14 -2.06
C LEU A 34 -6.05 -1.30 -1.23
N ALA A 35 -6.97 -1.95 -0.53
CA ALA A 35 -7.89 -1.27 0.39
C ALA A 35 -7.14 -0.56 1.53
N LEU A 36 -6.18 -1.26 2.15
CA LEU A 36 -5.28 -0.69 3.16
C LEU A 36 -4.50 0.51 2.60
N ARG A 37 -3.92 0.38 1.39
CA ARG A 37 -3.22 1.47 0.71
C ARG A 37 -4.10 2.72 0.59
N ASN A 38 -5.33 2.55 0.11
CA ASN A 38 -6.26 3.65 -0.09
C ASN A 38 -6.67 4.30 1.25
N ALA A 39 -6.90 3.49 2.29
CA ALA A 39 -7.23 3.98 3.63
C ALA A 39 -6.07 4.79 4.24
N CYS A 40 -4.82 4.33 4.12
CA CYS A 40 -3.65 5.08 4.58
C CYS A 40 -3.44 6.39 3.81
N LYS A 41 -3.71 6.41 2.50
CA LYS A 41 -3.67 7.65 1.69
C LYS A 41 -4.72 8.66 2.16
N ALA A 42 -5.96 8.21 2.35
CA ALA A 42 -7.03 9.07 2.86
C ALA A 42 -6.71 9.60 4.26
N ALA A 43 -6.20 8.75 5.16
CA ALA A 43 -5.76 9.16 6.48
C ALA A 43 -4.63 10.21 6.43
N THR A 44 -3.69 10.05 5.49
CA THR A 44 -2.61 11.02 5.28
C THR A 44 -3.11 12.39 4.84
N GLN A 45 -4.14 12.44 3.99
CA GLN A 45 -4.79 13.70 3.60
C GLN A 45 -5.43 14.42 4.79
N THR A 46 -5.79 13.70 5.86
CA THR A 46 -6.31 14.27 7.11
C THR A 46 -5.22 14.62 8.14
N GLY A 47 -3.94 14.53 7.79
CA GLY A 47 -2.81 14.91 8.63
C GLY A 47 -2.13 13.78 9.41
N ARG A 48 -2.63 12.53 9.32
CA ARG A 48 -1.95 11.39 9.93
C ARG A 48 -0.67 11.04 9.17
N GLN A 49 0.39 10.67 9.86
CA GLN A 49 1.69 10.35 9.25
C GLN A 49 1.77 8.90 8.75
N LEU A 50 0.76 8.45 7.99
CA LEU A 50 0.65 7.07 7.50
C LEU A 50 1.18 6.86 6.07
N TRP A 51 1.76 7.91 5.48
CA TRP A 51 2.39 7.85 4.17
C TRP A 51 3.47 6.76 4.02
N PRO A 52 4.26 6.36 5.05
CA PRO A 52 5.23 5.27 4.88
C PRO A 52 4.54 3.94 4.57
N VAL A 53 3.38 3.68 5.20
CA VAL A 53 2.61 2.45 5.01
C VAL A 53 1.98 2.40 3.62
N SER A 54 1.35 3.49 3.16
CA SER A 54 0.79 3.53 1.82
C SER A 54 1.87 3.42 0.73
N THR A 55 3.03 4.02 0.96
CA THR A 55 4.19 3.93 0.04
C THR A 55 4.71 2.49 -0.04
N LEU A 56 4.86 1.81 1.11
CA LEU A 56 5.26 0.41 1.16
C LEU A 56 4.24 -0.48 0.43
N ALA A 57 2.95 -0.27 0.66
CA ALA A 57 1.89 -1.01 -0.02
C ALA A 57 1.91 -0.79 -1.54
N GLU A 58 2.10 0.45 -2.00
CA GLU A 58 2.25 0.76 -3.45
C GLU A 58 3.44 0.03 -4.06
N TYR A 59 4.61 0.05 -3.39
CA TYR A 59 5.80 -0.67 -3.85
C TYR A 59 5.57 -2.19 -3.92
N ARG A 60 4.96 -2.79 -2.89
CA ARG A 60 4.68 -4.23 -2.86
C ARG A 60 3.69 -4.64 -3.94
N LEU A 61 2.64 -3.84 -4.17
CA LEU A 61 1.68 -4.08 -5.24
C LEU A 61 2.34 -3.99 -6.62
N ALA A 62 3.21 -3.00 -6.85
CA ALA A 62 3.95 -2.85 -8.10
C ALA A 62 4.90 -4.03 -8.36
N LEU A 63 5.56 -4.54 -7.31
CA LEU A 63 6.58 -5.58 -7.42
C LEU A 63 5.99 -7.00 -7.50
N LEU A 64 4.92 -7.28 -6.76
CA LEU A 64 4.49 -8.66 -6.46
C LEU A 64 3.10 -9.01 -6.98
N ALA A 65 2.23 -8.03 -7.22
CA ALA A 65 0.86 -8.31 -7.63
C ALA A 65 0.77 -8.61 -9.14
N PRO A 66 -0.28 -9.31 -9.60
CA PRO A 66 -0.57 -9.46 -11.03
C PRO A 66 -0.69 -8.11 -11.74
N ALA A 67 -0.43 -8.08 -13.04
CA ALA A 67 -0.34 -6.86 -13.84
C ALA A 67 -1.58 -5.95 -13.70
N GLU A 68 -2.78 -6.52 -13.67
CA GLU A 68 -4.04 -5.79 -13.52
C GLU A 68 -4.15 -5.05 -12.17
N THR A 69 -3.48 -5.57 -11.13
CA THR A 69 -3.43 -4.93 -9.81
C THR A 69 -2.25 -3.98 -9.72
N ALA A 70 -1.09 -4.36 -10.24
CA ALA A 70 0.10 -3.51 -10.29
C ALA A 70 -0.16 -2.19 -11.04
N ALA A 71 -0.94 -2.23 -12.13
CA ALA A 71 -1.34 -1.03 -12.86
C ALA A 71 -2.10 0.01 -12.00
N GLN A 72 -2.81 -0.42 -10.95
CA GLN A 72 -3.61 0.46 -10.10
C GLN A 72 -2.76 1.35 -9.17
N VAL A 73 -1.47 1.07 -9.05
CA VAL A 73 -0.53 1.88 -8.26
C VAL A 73 0.37 2.77 -9.14
N LEU A 74 0.05 2.93 -10.43
CA LEU A 74 0.83 3.78 -11.35
C LEU A 74 0.26 5.20 -11.55
N GLY A 75 -0.69 5.64 -10.71
CA GLY A 75 -1.29 6.97 -10.80
C GLY A 75 -0.33 8.10 -10.40
N GLU A 76 -0.66 9.35 -10.78
CA GLU A 76 0.23 10.53 -10.68
C GLU A 76 0.80 10.80 -9.27
N ASP A 77 0.06 10.46 -8.21
CA ASP A 77 0.49 10.65 -6.81
C ASP A 77 1.01 9.36 -6.13
N ALA A 78 1.07 8.24 -6.85
CA ALA A 78 1.58 6.99 -6.31
C ALA A 78 3.11 6.92 -6.45
N GLY A 79 3.78 6.28 -5.49
CA GLY A 79 5.24 6.19 -5.51
C GLY A 79 5.95 7.52 -5.23
N ARG A 80 5.24 8.54 -4.73
CA ARG A 80 5.82 9.87 -4.43
C ARG A 80 7.06 9.80 -3.54
N PHE A 81 7.12 8.81 -2.66
CA PHE A 81 8.21 8.61 -1.71
C PHE A 81 9.01 7.32 -1.95
N THR A 82 8.85 6.66 -3.11
CA THR A 82 9.66 5.49 -3.46
C THR A 82 11.02 5.89 -4.02
N ILE A 83 11.98 4.97 -3.98
CA ILE A 83 13.25 5.11 -4.68
C ILE A 83 13.00 4.79 -6.16
N GLY A 84 12.80 5.82 -6.98
CA GLY A 84 12.49 5.70 -8.41
C GLY A 84 10.99 5.51 -8.70
N PRO A 85 10.58 5.59 -9.98
CA PRO A 85 9.18 5.49 -10.38
C PRO A 85 8.66 4.05 -10.30
N LEU A 86 7.40 3.87 -9.87
CA LEU A 86 6.78 2.54 -9.76
C LEU A 86 6.67 1.80 -11.10
N THR A 87 6.67 2.53 -12.22
CA THR A 87 6.70 1.93 -13.56
C THR A 87 7.96 1.09 -13.79
N GLU A 88 9.12 1.50 -13.27
CA GLU A 88 10.35 0.72 -13.33
C GLU A 88 10.28 -0.54 -12.45
N VAL A 89 9.59 -0.47 -11.32
CA VAL A 89 9.37 -1.62 -10.42
C VAL A 89 8.51 -2.68 -11.09
N VAL A 90 7.40 -2.27 -11.72
CA VAL A 90 6.51 -3.17 -12.46
C VAL A 90 7.26 -3.90 -13.58
N ALA A 91 8.13 -3.19 -14.31
CA ALA A 91 8.90 -3.76 -15.43
C ALA A 91 9.91 -4.87 -15.01
N GLN A 92 10.17 -5.06 -13.72
CA GLN A 92 11.05 -6.14 -13.24
C GLN A 92 10.40 -7.53 -13.32
N HIS A 93 9.07 -7.60 -13.28
CA HIS A 93 8.31 -8.85 -13.12
C HIS A 93 7.17 -9.05 -14.14
N HIS A 94 6.94 -8.09 -15.04
CA HIS A 94 5.89 -8.11 -16.06
C HIS A 94 6.46 -7.78 -17.44
#